data_AF-A0A1Q3NP30-F1
#
_entry.id   AF-A0A1Q3NP30-F1
#
_cell.length_a   1.000
_cell.length_b   1.000
_cell.length_c   1.000
_cell.angle_alpha   90.00
_cell.angle_beta   90.00
_cell.angle_gamma   90.00
#
_symmetry.space_group_name_H-M   'P 1'
#
loop_
_entity.id
_entity.type
_entity.pdbx_description
1 polymer ?
#
loop_
_entity_poly.entity_id
_entity_poly.type
_entity_poly.pdbx_seq_one_letter_code
_entity_poly.pdbx_strand_id
1 'polypeptide(L)'
;MSGYEINFDGLVGPTHHYAGLSFGNVASTKNRNNASNPKLAAKQGLKKMKALADLGLKQGVFAPQERPHVPTLRRLGFTGSDIDVIAQAIRTAPALLSSLSSASSMWTANSCTVSPSADSADGRMHFTAANLNNKFHRSIEHHTTTRILQAMFKNDVYFAHHEALPEAALFGDEGAANHNRLGGAYDQAGVQVFVYGQQQLGGTVAPQKFPARQTREASEAIARLHRLDAKRTVFIQQNPDVIDQGVFHNDVIAVSNQQVLFHHQHAFLNQSAALDEIRHKMAEIEQDFISIEVPESRVKVEDAVSTYLFNSQILTRADGGMSIVVPEESRQNSAVWSYLNDMIQMGTPID
;
A
#
# COMPACT_ATOMS: atom_id res chain seq x y z
N MET A 1 -11.87 22.44 12.96
CA MET A 1 -12.57 21.55 12.00
C MET A 1 -12.23 20.13 12.41
N SER A 2 -13.21 19.22 12.46
CA SER A 2 -12.93 17.80 12.72
C SER A 2 -12.45 17.11 11.44
N GLY A 3 -11.40 16.30 11.53
CA GLY A 3 -10.91 15.43 10.46
C GLY A 3 -11.06 13.96 10.80
N TYR A 4 -11.13 13.14 9.75
CA TYR A 4 -11.40 11.72 9.85
C TYR A 4 -10.68 10.98 8.72
N GLU A 5 -10.37 9.71 8.96
CA GLU A 5 -9.90 8.82 7.91
C GLU A 5 -11.07 8.39 7.00
N ILE A 6 -10.81 8.32 5.69
CA ILE A 6 -11.72 7.74 4.70
C ILE A 6 -10.99 6.64 3.96
N ASN A 7 -11.55 5.44 3.97
CA ASN A 7 -11.04 4.32 3.19
C ASN A 7 -11.53 4.40 1.75
N PHE A 8 -10.63 4.37 0.77
CA PHE A 8 -10.97 4.30 -0.66
C PHE A 8 -10.50 2.98 -1.26
N ASP A 9 -11.44 2.05 -1.42
CA ASP A 9 -11.16 0.70 -1.90
C ASP A 9 -11.29 0.58 -3.41
N GLY A 10 -10.40 -0.19 -4.04
CA GLY A 10 -10.47 -0.48 -5.46
C GLY A 10 -11.60 -1.46 -5.79
N LEU A 11 -12.50 -1.05 -6.69
CA LEU A 11 -13.46 -1.97 -7.29
C LEU A 11 -12.72 -2.89 -8.27
N VAL A 12 -12.83 -4.21 -8.06
CA VAL A 12 -12.17 -5.22 -8.91
C VAL A 12 -12.66 -5.13 -10.35
N GLY A 13 -11.72 -5.01 -11.29
CA GLY A 13 -12.01 -4.92 -12.72
C GLY A 13 -12.48 -6.24 -13.35
N PRO A 14 -13.19 -6.17 -14.50
CA PRO A 14 -13.77 -7.35 -15.14
C PRO A 14 -12.73 -8.32 -15.72
N THR A 15 -11.49 -7.86 -15.92
CA THR A 15 -10.38 -8.67 -16.45
C THR A 15 -9.53 -9.33 -15.36
N HIS A 16 -10.01 -9.39 -14.12
CA HIS A 16 -9.29 -10.03 -13.02
C HIS A 16 -8.90 -11.48 -13.36
N HIS A 17 -7.61 -11.79 -13.31
CA HIS A 17 -7.06 -13.11 -13.61
C HIS A 17 -5.71 -13.34 -12.92
N TYR A 18 -5.29 -14.61 -12.82
CA TYR A 18 -4.04 -14.99 -12.15
C TYR A 18 -2.91 -15.29 -13.14
N ALA A 19 -2.07 -14.30 -13.43
CA ALA A 19 -0.99 -14.42 -14.43
C ALA A 19 0.43 -14.61 -13.84
N GLY A 20 0.61 -14.50 -12.53
CA GLY A 20 1.92 -14.66 -11.88
C GLY A 20 2.94 -13.58 -12.28
N LEU A 21 2.50 -12.33 -12.46
CA LEU A 21 3.30 -11.25 -13.04
C LEU A 21 4.23 -10.54 -12.04
N SER A 22 4.15 -10.88 -10.75
CA SER A 22 4.83 -10.15 -9.67
C SER A 22 5.86 -11.03 -8.97
N PHE A 23 7.05 -11.16 -9.55
CA PHE A 23 8.18 -11.82 -8.85
C PHE A 23 8.47 -11.10 -7.52
N GLY A 24 8.60 -11.88 -6.44
CA GLY A 24 8.63 -11.42 -5.05
C GLY A 24 7.27 -11.43 -4.33
N ASN A 25 6.16 -11.50 -5.06
CA ASN A 25 4.85 -11.81 -4.48
C ASN A 25 4.59 -13.32 -4.63
N VAL A 26 4.72 -14.04 -3.51
CA VAL A 26 4.60 -15.51 -3.46
C VAL A 26 3.19 -15.95 -3.84
N ALA A 27 2.14 -15.24 -3.38
CA ALA A 27 0.75 -15.55 -3.71
C ALA A 27 0.45 -15.40 -5.20
N SER A 28 0.99 -14.38 -5.86
CA SER A 28 0.86 -14.18 -7.32
C SER A 28 1.48 -15.35 -8.08
N THR A 29 2.67 -15.78 -7.69
CA THR A 29 3.41 -16.87 -8.34
C THR A 29 2.72 -18.21 -8.14
N LYS A 30 2.27 -18.50 -6.92
CA LYS A 30 1.62 -19.78 -6.54
C LYS A 30 0.28 -20.01 -7.25
N ASN A 31 -0.47 -18.94 -7.52
CA ASN A 31 -1.79 -19.03 -8.15
C ASN A 31 -1.78 -18.87 -9.67
N ARG A 32 -0.60 -18.81 -10.30
CA ARG A 32 -0.47 -18.61 -11.75
C ARG A 32 -1.28 -19.64 -12.53
N ASN A 33 -2.04 -19.17 -13.52
CA ASN A 33 -2.90 -19.96 -14.40
C ASN A 33 -4.13 -20.62 -13.74
N ASN A 34 -4.41 -20.33 -12.46
CA ASN A 34 -5.69 -20.72 -11.86
C ASN A 34 -6.84 -19.96 -12.53
N ALA A 35 -8.02 -20.59 -12.59
CA ALA A 35 -9.24 -19.92 -13.02
C ALA A 35 -9.63 -18.83 -12.01
N SER A 36 -9.93 -17.63 -12.50
CA SER A 36 -10.43 -16.52 -11.68
C SER A 36 -11.95 -16.38 -11.80
N ASN A 37 -12.55 -15.65 -10.85
CA ASN A 37 -13.95 -15.28 -10.92
C ASN A 37 -14.10 -13.76 -10.68
N PRO A 38 -13.99 -12.92 -11.74
CA PRO A 38 -14.02 -11.47 -11.61
C PRO A 38 -15.26 -10.95 -10.88
N LYS A 39 -16.43 -11.53 -11.16
CA LYS A 39 -17.70 -11.15 -10.51
C LYS A 39 -17.69 -11.46 -9.02
N LEU A 40 -17.17 -12.62 -8.62
CA LEU A 40 -17.04 -12.98 -7.22
C LEU A 40 -16.03 -12.07 -6.50
N ALA A 41 -14.87 -11.82 -7.10
CA ALA A 41 -13.84 -10.94 -6.55
C ALA A 41 -14.38 -9.52 -6.32
N ALA A 42 -15.10 -8.95 -7.29
CA ALA A 42 -15.77 -7.66 -7.14
C ALA A 42 -16.81 -7.67 -6.00
N LYS A 43 -17.62 -8.73 -5.90
CA LYS A 43 -18.61 -8.87 -4.83
C LYS A 43 -17.98 -9.03 -3.44
N GLN A 44 -16.85 -9.73 -3.32
CA GLN A 44 -16.13 -9.87 -2.05
C GLN A 44 -15.62 -8.51 -1.58
N GLY A 45 -14.97 -7.73 -2.46
CA GLY A 45 -14.54 -6.36 -2.15
C GLY A 45 -15.71 -5.45 -1.74
N LEU A 46 -16.80 -5.45 -2.53
CA LEU A 46 -17.99 -4.67 -2.22
C LEU A 46 -18.65 -5.07 -0.88
N LYS A 47 -18.65 -6.37 -0.53
CA LYS A 47 -19.16 -6.83 0.76
C LYS A 47 -18.31 -6.27 1.91
N LYS A 48 -16.98 -6.23 1.78
CA LYS A 48 -16.08 -5.61 2.77
C LYS A 48 -16.37 -4.11 2.90
N MET A 49 -16.36 -3.38 1.78
CA MET A 49 -16.64 -1.94 1.75
C MET A 49 -17.96 -1.61 2.46
N LYS A 50 -19.02 -2.37 2.13
CA LYS A 50 -20.35 -2.16 2.71
C LYS A 50 -20.38 -2.51 4.21
N ALA A 51 -19.72 -3.58 4.63
CA ALA A 51 -19.65 -3.94 6.05
C ALA A 51 -18.96 -2.84 6.88
N LEU A 52 -17.84 -2.27 6.41
CA LEU A 52 -17.17 -1.16 7.09
C LEU A 52 -18.03 0.10 7.11
N ALA A 53 -18.69 0.42 5.99
CA ALA A 53 -19.62 1.55 5.92
C ALA A 53 -20.81 1.38 6.90
N ASP A 54 -21.34 0.17 7.05
CA ASP A 54 -22.42 -0.14 7.98
C ASP A 54 -22.01 -0.06 9.45
N LEU A 55 -20.71 -0.26 9.74
CA LEU A 55 -20.11 0.00 11.05
C LEU A 55 -19.85 1.50 11.30
N GLY A 56 -20.23 2.38 10.38
CA GLY A 56 -20.11 3.83 10.52
C GLY A 56 -18.78 4.42 10.03
N LEU A 57 -17.88 3.59 9.50
CA LEU A 57 -16.61 4.04 8.94
C LEU A 57 -16.82 4.71 7.58
N LYS A 58 -16.00 5.72 7.28
CA LYS A 58 -16.10 6.44 6.00
C LYS A 58 -15.47 5.60 4.90
N GLN A 59 -16.27 5.33 3.87
CA GLN A 59 -15.90 4.46 2.77
C GLN A 59 -16.20 5.14 1.43
N GLY A 60 -15.20 5.16 0.55
CA GLY A 60 -15.31 5.49 -0.86
C GLY A 60 -14.86 4.33 -1.75
N VAL A 61 -15.06 4.48 -3.05
CA VAL A 61 -14.73 3.46 -4.06
C VAL A 61 -13.86 4.09 -5.14
N PHE A 62 -12.79 3.40 -5.51
CA PHE A 62 -11.90 3.74 -6.61
C PHE A 62 -12.26 2.90 -7.84
N ALA A 63 -12.47 3.55 -8.99
CA ALA A 63 -12.89 2.87 -10.21
C ALA A 63 -11.79 1.94 -10.76
N PRO A 64 -12.15 0.80 -11.39
CA PRO A 64 -11.19 0.01 -12.16
C PRO A 64 -10.72 0.80 -13.39
N GLN A 65 -9.57 0.40 -13.93
CA GLN A 65 -9.02 1.03 -15.13
C GLN A 65 -9.39 0.27 -16.42
N GLU A 66 -9.23 0.94 -17.56
CA GLU A 66 -9.38 0.34 -18.90
C GLU A 66 -8.44 -0.86 -19.07
N ARG A 67 -9.02 -2.04 -19.31
CA ARG A 67 -8.31 -3.29 -19.57
C ARG A 67 -9.11 -4.13 -20.59
N PRO A 68 -8.45 -4.77 -21.59
CA PRO A 68 -7.04 -4.68 -21.96
C PRO A 68 -6.60 -3.26 -22.30
N HIS A 69 -5.38 -2.87 -21.92
CA HIS A 69 -4.87 -1.52 -22.14
C HIS A 69 -4.33 -1.35 -23.57
N VAL A 70 -5.24 -1.10 -24.51
CA VAL A 70 -4.96 -0.95 -25.95
C VAL A 70 -3.94 0.16 -26.25
N PRO A 71 -3.94 1.33 -25.57
CA PRO A 71 -2.94 2.37 -25.83
C PRO A 71 -1.50 1.88 -25.67
N THR A 72 -1.20 1.03 -24.67
CA THR A 72 0.15 0.48 -24.50
C THR A 72 0.47 -0.58 -25.56
N LEU A 73 -0.49 -1.39 -25.99
CA LEU A 73 -0.28 -2.30 -27.12
C LEU A 73 0.12 -1.51 -28.38
N ARG A 74 -0.56 -0.39 -28.66
CA ARG A 74 -0.19 0.48 -29.80
C ARG A 74 1.22 1.04 -29.68
N ARG A 75 1.60 1.49 -28.48
CA ARG A 75 2.98 1.97 -28.19
C ARG A 75 4.04 0.88 -28.39
N LEU A 76 3.66 -0.40 -28.28
CA LEU A 76 4.53 -1.55 -28.52
C LEU A 76 4.49 -2.06 -29.98
N GLY A 77 3.87 -1.31 -30.90
CA GLY A 77 3.93 -1.57 -32.34
C GLY A 77 2.74 -2.32 -32.93
N PHE A 78 1.70 -2.62 -32.15
CA PHE A 78 0.46 -3.19 -32.69
C PHE A 78 -0.39 -2.08 -33.36
N THR A 79 -0.89 -2.33 -34.58
CA THR A 79 -1.62 -1.33 -35.38
C THR A 79 -3.01 -1.81 -35.81
N GLY A 80 -3.88 -0.89 -36.27
CA GLY A 80 -5.24 -1.21 -36.74
C GLY A 80 -6.34 -0.74 -35.78
N SER A 81 -7.54 -1.30 -35.87
CA SER A 81 -8.60 -1.07 -34.88
C SER A 81 -8.25 -1.66 -33.51
N ASP A 82 -8.99 -1.34 -32.46
CA ASP A 82 -8.76 -1.93 -31.13
C ASP A 82 -8.91 -3.46 -31.14
N ILE A 83 -9.87 -3.96 -31.93
CA ILE A 83 -10.07 -5.39 -32.17
C ILE A 83 -8.84 -5.99 -32.87
N ASP A 84 -8.32 -5.33 -33.91
CA ASP A 84 -7.14 -5.81 -34.63
C ASP A 84 -5.91 -5.87 -33.72
N VAL A 85 -5.73 -4.84 -32.88
CA VAL A 85 -4.61 -4.75 -31.93
C VAL A 85 -4.68 -5.89 -30.91
N ILE A 86 -5.84 -6.14 -30.31
CA ILE A 86 -6.03 -7.23 -29.34
C ILE A 86 -5.86 -8.60 -30.04
N ALA A 87 -6.43 -8.76 -31.24
CA ALA A 87 -6.36 -10.00 -32.00
C ALA A 87 -4.92 -10.31 -32.47
N GLN A 88 -4.12 -9.30 -32.78
CA GLN A 88 -2.69 -9.49 -33.03
C GLN A 88 -1.96 -9.88 -31.75
N ALA A 89 -2.18 -9.14 -30.65
CA ALA A 89 -1.50 -9.38 -29.38
C ALA A 89 -1.75 -10.80 -28.84
N ILE A 90 -2.97 -11.31 -28.92
CA ILE A 90 -3.26 -12.69 -28.47
C ILE A 90 -2.57 -13.75 -29.33
N ARG A 91 -2.39 -13.51 -30.64
CA ARG A 91 -1.73 -14.47 -31.55
C ARG A 91 -0.20 -14.45 -31.41
N THR A 92 0.40 -13.28 -31.26
CA THR A 92 1.86 -13.12 -31.36
C THR A 92 2.55 -12.90 -30.01
N ALA A 93 1.84 -12.36 -29.01
CA ALA A 93 2.39 -12.03 -27.69
C ALA A 93 1.35 -12.18 -26.56
N PRO A 94 0.76 -13.37 -26.34
CA PRO A 94 -0.32 -13.56 -25.37
C PRO A 94 0.08 -13.20 -23.92
N ALA A 95 1.34 -13.40 -23.54
CA ALA A 95 1.86 -12.98 -22.23
C ALA A 95 1.85 -11.45 -22.04
N LEU A 96 2.09 -10.71 -23.12
CA LEU A 96 2.01 -9.24 -23.10
C LEU A 96 0.55 -8.78 -22.99
N LEU A 97 -0.37 -9.42 -23.72
CA LEU A 97 -1.80 -9.13 -23.59
C LEU A 97 -2.28 -9.38 -22.15
N SER A 98 -1.88 -10.49 -21.54
CA SER A 98 -2.18 -10.80 -20.13
C SER A 98 -1.65 -9.70 -19.20
N SER A 99 -0.40 -9.27 -19.38
CA SER A 99 0.19 -8.17 -18.61
C SER A 99 -0.62 -6.88 -18.71
N LEU A 100 -1.07 -6.53 -19.92
CA LEU A 100 -1.88 -5.33 -20.16
C LEU A 100 -3.38 -5.52 -19.87
N SER A 101 -3.79 -6.69 -19.37
CA SER A 101 -5.16 -7.00 -18.97
C SER A 101 -5.30 -7.23 -17.46
N SER A 102 -4.22 -7.04 -16.68
CA SER A 102 -4.26 -7.21 -15.23
C SER A 102 -5.24 -6.24 -14.56
N ALA A 103 -6.04 -6.74 -13.62
CA ALA A 103 -6.91 -5.91 -12.77
C ALA A 103 -6.16 -5.35 -11.54
N SER A 104 -4.84 -5.18 -11.63
CA SER A 104 -3.98 -4.80 -10.51
C SER A 104 -4.27 -3.44 -9.89
N SER A 105 -4.95 -2.54 -10.63
CA SER A 105 -5.39 -1.24 -10.09
C SER A 105 -6.43 -1.37 -8.96
N MET A 106 -6.95 -2.57 -8.69
CA MET A 106 -7.80 -2.83 -7.52
C MET A 106 -7.05 -2.68 -6.19
N TRP A 107 -5.73 -2.82 -6.18
CA TRP A 107 -4.90 -2.63 -5.00
C TRP A 107 -4.57 -1.14 -4.82
N THR A 108 -5.53 -0.39 -4.27
CA THR A 108 -5.45 1.07 -4.13
C THR A 108 -4.46 1.56 -3.08
N ALA A 109 -3.98 0.68 -2.19
CA ALA A 109 -2.85 0.98 -1.31
C ALA A 109 -1.61 1.42 -2.11
N ASN A 110 -1.45 0.98 -3.36
CA ASN A 110 -0.36 1.42 -4.23
C ASN A 110 -0.77 2.50 -5.23
N SER A 111 -1.98 3.04 -5.17
CA SER A 111 -2.45 4.00 -6.16
C SER A 111 -1.67 5.32 -6.08
N CYS A 112 -1.49 5.82 -4.87
CA CYS A 112 -0.83 7.07 -4.57
C CYS A 112 -0.30 7.08 -3.14
N THR A 113 0.56 8.04 -2.84
CA THR A 113 0.78 8.49 -1.47
C THR A 113 -0.13 9.68 -1.20
N VAL A 114 -0.68 9.75 0.02
CA VAL A 114 -1.55 10.84 0.47
C VAL A 114 -0.95 11.46 1.73
N SER A 115 -0.86 12.79 1.76
CA SER A 115 -0.52 13.53 2.98
C SER A 115 -1.65 14.49 3.37
N PRO A 116 -2.24 14.35 4.57
CA PRO A 116 -3.27 15.25 5.06
C PRO A 116 -2.79 16.71 5.16
N SER A 117 -3.76 17.63 5.09
CA SER A 117 -3.52 19.07 5.25
C SER A 117 -2.87 19.47 6.57
N ALA A 118 -3.04 18.66 7.62
CA ALA A 118 -2.41 18.89 8.92
C ALA A 118 -0.88 18.74 8.90
N ASP A 119 -0.33 18.10 7.86
CA ASP A 119 1.09 17.77 7.77
C ASP A 119 1.83 18.58 6.68
N SER A 120 1.09 19.22 5.77
CA SER A 120 1.66 19.99 4.66
C SER A 120 1.82 21.46 5.02
N ALA A 121 2.90 22.07 4.53
CA ALA A 121 3.22 23.47 4.82
C ALA A 121 2.20 24.49 4.25
N ASP A 122 1.36 24.10 3.30
CA ASP A 122 0.31 24.97 2.72
C ASP A 122 -1.11 24.61 3.14
N GLY A 123 -1.28 23.67 4.06
CA GLY A 123 -2.60 23.32 4.60
C GLY A 123 -3.50 22.63 3.59
N ARG A 124 -2.97 22.07 2.49
CA ARG A 124 -3.73 21.28 1.51
C ARG A 124 -3.44 19.79 1.68
N MET A 125 -4.36 18.95 1.26
CA MET A 125 -4.10 17.51 1.15
C MET A 125 -3.39 17.23 -0.17
N HIS A 126 -2.23 16.56 -0.12
CA HIS A 126 -1.39 16.29 -1.28
C HIS A 126 -1.55 14.83 -1.74
N PHE A 127 -1.64 14.65 -3.04
CA PHE A 127 -1.70 13.35 -3.70
C PHE A 127 -0.59 13.25 -4.76
N THR A 128 0.19 12.17 -4.71
CA THR A 128 1.10 11.81 -5.81
C THR A 128 0.82 10.37 -6.22
N ALA A 129 0.39 10.16 -7.47
CA ALA A 129 0.19 8.80 -7.99
C ALA A 129 1.53 8.05 -8.02
N ALA A 130 1.55 6.80 -7.57
CA ALA A 130 2.77 6.00 -7.54
C ALA A 130 3.11 5.50 -8.94
N ASN A 131 4.37 5.57 -9.35
CA ASN A 131 4.76 5.18 -10.72
C ASN A 131 4.75 3.66 -10.94
N LEU A 132 4.84 2.86 -9.86
CA LEU A 132 4.82 1.40 -9.89
C LEU A 132 5.81 0.80 -10.88
N ASN A 133 6.96 1.48 -11.02
CA ASN A 133 7.95 1.22 -12.07
C ASN A 133 8.47 -0.22 -12.07
N ASN A 134 8.52 -0.88 -10.90
CA ASN A 134 9.09 -2.21 -10.77
C ASN A 134 8.35 -3.28 -11.58
N LYS A 135 7.02 -3.13 -11.76
CA LYS A 135 6.17 -4.12 -12.41
C LYS A 135 5.49 -3.52 -13.64
N PHE A 136 5.87 -3.96 -14.83
CA PHE A 136 5.34 -3.44 -16.10
C PHE A 136 3.80 -3.38 -16.19
N HIS A 137 3.10 -4.43 -15.73
CA HIS A 137 1.63 -4.45 -15.74
C HIS A 137 0.99 -3.41 -14.80
N ARG A 138 1.77 -2.88 -13.83
CA ARG A 138 1.37 -1.84 -12.90
C ARG A 138 1.87 -0.46 -13.29
N SER A 139 3.02 -0.37 -13.97
CA SER A 139 3.61 0.91 -14.38
C SER A 139 2.75 1.68 -15.40
N ILE A 140 1.71 1.05 -15.95
CA ILE A 140 0.70 1.69 -16.81
C ILE A 140 -0.46 2.32 -16.02
N GLU A 141 -0.51 2.15 -14.70
CA GLU A 141 -1.66 2.55 -13.88
C GLU A 141 -1.70 4.06 -13.60
N HIS A 142 -0.56 4.68 -13.35
CA HIS A 142 -0.45 6.00 -12.71
C HIS A 142 -1.11 7.14 -13.50
N HIS A 143 -1.08 7.11 -14.84
CA HIS A 143 -1.74 8.11 -15.68
C HIS A 143 -3.27 8.13 -15.47
N THR A 144 -3.88 6.95 -15.37
CA THR A 144 -5.33 6.85 -15.13
C THR A 144 -5.64 7.13 -13.67
N THR A 145 -4.81 6.65 -12.75
CA THR A 145 -4.94 6.94 -11.31
C THR A 145 -4.92 8.46 -11.03
N THR A 146 -3.99 9.20 -11.64
CA THR A 146 -3.91 10.66 -11.53
C THR A 146 -5.20 11.33 -11.97
N ARG A 147 -5.76 10.92 -13.12
CA ARG A 147 -7.04 11.45 -13.63
C ARG A 147 -8.21 11.14 -12.71
N ILE A 148 -8.26 9.94 -12.12
CA ILE A 148 -9.29 9.56 -11.15
C ILE A 148 -9.18 10.43 -9.89
N LEU A 149 -7.98 10.61 -9.34
CA LEU A 149 -7.74 11.44 -8.15
C LEU A 149 -8.16 12.89 -8.40
N GLN A 150 -7.76 13.48 -9.52
CA GLN A 150 -8.16 14.84 -9.90
C GLN A 150 -9.68 14.98 -10.07
N ALA A 151 -10.35 13.95 -10.59
CA ALA A 151 -11.81 13.95 -10.72
C ALA A 151 -12.52 13.83 -9.36
N MET A 152 -12.01 13.00 -8.45
CA MET A 152 -12.58 12.78 -7.11
C MET A 152 -12.33 13.97 -6.18
N PHE A 153 -11.13 14.54 -6.22
CA PHE A 153 -10.65 15.59 -5.32
C PHE A 153 -10.34 16.88 -6.10
N LYS A 154 -11.37 17.44 -6.75
CA LYS A 154 -11.23 18.51 -7.76
C LYS A 154 -10.96 19.92 -7.25
N ASN A 155 -11.16 20.19 -5.96
CA ASN A 155 -11.07 21.53 -5.40
C ASN A 155 -9.62 21.88 -5.05
N ASP A 156 -9.00 22.73 -5.86
CA ASP A 156 -7.58 23.14 -5.78
C ASP A 156 -7.23 23.97 -4.53
N VAL A 157 -8.24 24.53 -3.87
CA VAL A 157 -8.10 25.18 -2.55
C VAL A 157 -7.76 24.15 -1.47
N TYR A 158 -8.28 22.93 -1.58
CA TYR A 158 -8.10 21.88 -0.57
C TYR A 158 -7.14 20.77 -0.99
N PHE A 159 -6.99 20.54 -2.29
CA PHE A 159 -6.29 19.36 -2.83
C PHE A 159 -5.20 19.77 -3.82
N ALA A 160 -3.99 19.26 -3.60
CA ALA A 160 -2.87 19.41 -4.52
C ALA A 160 -2.54 18.05 -5.15
N HIS A 161 -2.49 17.99 -6.48
CA HIS A 161 -2.17 16.78 -7.25
C HIS A 161 -0.82 16.93 -7.92
N HIS A 162 0.04 15.94 -7.77
CA HIS A 162 1.37 15.89 -8.40
C HIS A 162 1.42 14.77 -9.43
N GLU A 163 2.25 14.96 -10.45
CA GLU A 163 2.57 13.89 -11.39
C GLU A 163 3.33 12.76 -10.68
N ALA A 164 3.17 11.54 -11.17
CA ALA A 164 3.98 10.42 -10.70
C ALA A 164 5.47 10.69 -10.91
N LEU A 165 6.31 10.17 -10.01
CA LEU A 165 7.75 10.30 -10.13
C LEU A 165 8.27 9.67 -11.44
N PRO A 166 9.42 10.12 -11.98
CA PRO A 166 9.98 9.59 -13.22
C PRO A 166 10.03 8.06 -13.25
N GLU A 167 9.68 7.46 -14.38
CA GLU A 167 9.64 6.00 -14.57
C GLU A 167 11.05 5.40 -14.70
N ALA A 168 11.84 5.49 -13.63
CA ALA A 168 13.17 4.90 -13.53
C ALA A 168 13.29 4.12 -12.23
N ALA A 169 14.09 3.06 -12.22
CA ALA A 169 14.31 2.23 -11.04
C ALA A 169 14.83 3.04 -9.84
N LEU A 170 15.60 4.11 -10.09
CA LEU A 170 16.06 5.07 -9.09
C LEU A 170 14.92 5.73 -8.30
N PHE A 171 13.78 5.94 -8.93
CA PHE A 171 12.57 6.54 -8.34
C PHE A 171 11.43 5.52 -8.24
N GLY A 172 11.75 4.24 -7.98
CA GLY A 172 10.72 3.22 -7.76
C GLY A 172 9.80 3.58 -6.59
N ASP A 173 8.52 3.80 -6.88
CA ASP A 173 7.50 4.21 -5.92
C ASP A 173 6.27 3.30 -5.99
N GLU A 174 5.89 2.73 -4.85
CA GLU A 174 4.73 1.86 -4.67
C GLU A 174 3.67 2.48 -3.74
N GLY A 175 3.76 3.77 -3.46
CA GLY A 175 2.69 4.55 -2.84
C GLY A 175 2.44 4.25 -1.37
N ALA A 176 1.18 4.38 -0.95
CA ALA A 176 0.78 4.26 0.45
C ALA A 176 1.06 2.89 1.10
N ALA A 177 1.25 1.82 0.34
CA ALA A 177 1.66 0.50 0.86
C ALA A 177 3.03 0.52 1.58
N ASN A 178 3.83 1.56 1.35
CA ASN A 178 5.10 1.81 2.02
C ASN A 178 5.08 3.09 2.87
N HIS A 179 3.89 3.59 3.19
CA HIS A 179 3.69 4.82 3.95
C HIS A 179 2.86 4.54 5.19
N ASN A 180 3.24 5.14 6.30
CA ASN A 180 2.53 5.07 7.56
C ASN A 180 2.36 6.49 8.09
N ARG A 181 1.31 6.73 8.87
CA ARG A 181 1.07 8.02 9.52
C ARG A 181 0.69 7.78 10.96
N LEU A 182 1.52 8.27 11.88
CA LEU A 182 1.31 8.15 13.31
C LEU A 182 0.95 9.50 13.93
N GLY A 183 0.15 9.51 14.99
CA GLY A 183 -0.27 10.74 15.67
C GLY A 183 -1.48 10.51 16.58
N GLY A 184 -2.09 11.61 17.02
CA GLY A 184 -3.34 11.57 17.78
C GLY A 184 -4.56 11.52 16.85
N ALA A 185 -5.49 12.47 17.04
CA ALA A 185 -6.63 12.63 16.14
C ALA A 185 -6.19 12.93 14.69
N TYR A 186 -6.96 12.43 13.71
CA TYR A 186 -6.56 12.47 12.29
C TYR A 186 -6.43 13.89 11.70
N ASP A 187 -7.06 14.90 12.29
CA ASP A 187 -6.94 16.31 11.90
C ASP A 187 -5.75 17.03 12.51
N GLN A 188 -5.03 16.42 13.45
CA GLN A 188 -3.85 16.99 14.05
C GLN A 188 -2.60 16.61 13.27
N ALA A 189 -1.55 17.40 13.46
CA ALA A 189 -0.21 17.11 12.99
C ALA A 189 0.19 15.66 13.32
N GLY A 190 0.66 14.92 12.32
CA GLY A 190 1.17 13.56 12.48
C GLY A 190 2.64 13.44 12.09
N VAL A 191 3.23 12.30 12.43
CA VAL A 191 4.54 11.84 11.96
C VAL A 191 4.32 10.95 10.73
N GLN A 192 4.83 11.39 9.59
CA GLN A 192 4.81 10.65 8.33
C GLN A 192 6.02 9.71 8.27
N VAL A 193 5.80 8.43 8.07
CA VAL A 193 6.85 7.41 8.08
C VAL A 193 6.87 6.69 6.73
N PHE A 194 7.93 6.93 5.98
CA PHE A 194 8.19 6.31 4.69
C PHE A 194 9.11 5.12 4.86
N VAL A 195 8.68 3.95 4.41
CA VAL A 195 9.47 2.73 4.46
C VAL A 195 10.04 2.44 3.06
N TYR A 196 11.33 2.14 2.94
CA TYR A 196 11.95 1.83 1.65
C TYR A 196 12.72 0.52 1.72
N GLY A 197 12.87 -0.17 0.57
CA GLY A 197 13.61 -1.43 0.51
C GLY A 197 15.09 -1.24 0.16
N GLN A 198 15.41 -0.17 -0.58
CA GLN A 198 16.79 0.14 -1.01
C GLN A 198 17.01 1.64 -1.17
N GLN A 199 18.27 2.06 -1.15
CA GLN A 199 18.73 3.40 -1.51
C GLN A 199 19.74 3.23 -2.63
N GLN A 200 19.46 3.74 -3.82
CA GLN A 200 20.35 3.55 -4.97
C GLN A 200 21.55 4.50 -4.95
N LEU A 201 21.37 5.71 -4.44
CA LEU A 201 22.43 6.71 -4.32
C LEU A 201 23.12 6.56 -2.97
N GLY A 202 24.25 5.85 -2.96
CA GLY A 202 25.10 5.70 -1.77
C GLY A 202 24.61 4.68 -0.73
N GLY A 203 23.53 3.95 -1.01
CA GLY A 203 23.11 2.82 -0.17
C GLY A 203 23.89 1.55 -0.50
N THR A 204 24.09 0.71 0.52
CA THR A 204 24.84 -0.56 0.40
C THR A 204 24.05 -1.79 0.82
N VAL A 205 22.92 -1.60 1.50
CA VAL A 205 22.06 -2.68 2.00
C VAL A 205 20.82 -2.78 1.10
N ALA A 206 20.55 -3.97 0.60
CA ALA A 206 19.41 -4.29 -0.25
C ALA A 206 19.11 -5.80 -0.19
N PRO A 207 17.87 -6.23 -0.48
CA PRO A 207 17.53 -7.64 -0.62
C PRO A 207 18.30 -8.31 -1.75
N GLN A 208 18.54 -9.62 -1.62
CA GLN A 208 19.39 -10.40 -2.54
C GLN A 208 18.58 -11.29 -3.49
N LYS A 209 17.37 -11.69 -3.12
CA LYS A 209 16.53 -12.63 -3.86
C LYS A 209 15.35 -11.96 -4.54
N PHE A 210 14.62 -11.11 -3.82
CA PHE A 210 13.44 -10.41 -4.33
C PHE A 210 13.70 -8.90 -4.44
N PRO A 211 13.11 -8.21 -5.44
CA PRO A 211 13.44 -6.81 -5.68
C PRO A 211 12.86 -5.90 -4.60
N ALA A 212 13.68 -4.96 -4.09
CA ALA A 212 13.19 -3.79 -3.39
C ALA A 212 12.51 -2.83 -4.36
N ARG A 213 11.18 -2.70 -4.26
CA ARG A 213 10.39 -1.89 -5.21
C ARG A 213 10.38 -0.41 -4.88
N GLN A 214 10.38 -0.07 -3.59
CA GLN A 214 10.45 1.30 -3.09
C GLN A 214 11.91 1.73 -2.91
N THR A 215 12.26 2.89 -3.44
CA THR A 215 13.55 3.53 -3.18
C THR A 215 13.43 4.65 -2.16
N ARG A 216 14.50 4.88 -1.39
CA ARG A 216 14.57 6.03 -0.49
C ARG A 216 14.42 7.35 -1.26
N GLU A 217 15.02 7.44 -2.43
CA GLU A 217 14.99 8.62 -3.29
C GLU A 217 13.56 8.97 -3.74
N ALA A 218 12.74 7.95 -4.04
CA ALA A 218 11.32 8.13 -4.31
C ALA A 218 10.60 8.68 -3.07
N SER A 219 10.75 8.03 -1.92
CA SER A 219 10.12 8.47 -0.67
C SER A 219 10.47 9.91 -0.29
N GLU A 220 11.74 10.30 -0.40
CA GLU A 220 12.18 11.68 -0.14
C GLU A 220 11.64 12.67 -1.19
N ALA A 221 11.49 12.25 -2.45
CA ALA A 221 10.86 13.09 -3.48
C ALA A 221 9.38 13.33 -3.18
N ILE A 222 8.64 12.30 -2.76
CA ILE A 222 7.25 12.44 -2.31
C ILE A 222 7.16 13.41 -1.13
N ALA A 223 8.00 13.26 -0.11
CA ALA A 223 8.00 14.16 1.04
C ALA A 223 8.20 15.64 0.64
N ARG A 224 9.07 15.91 -0.36
CA ARG A 224 9.26 17.24 -0.93
C ARG A 224 8.03 17.74 -1.69
N LEU A 225 7.47 16.93 -2.59
CA LEU A 225 6.23 17.26 -3.33
C LEU A 225 5.06 17.55 -2.39
N HIS A 226 5.00 16.82 -1.28
CA HIS A 226 3.96 16.94 -0.26
C HIS A 226 4.23 18.05 0.77
N ARG A 227 5.37 18.74 0.64
CA ARG A 227 5.77 19.87 1.50
C ARG A 227 5.74 19.50 2.98
N LEU A 228 6.19 18.29 3.29
CA LEU A 228 6.20 17.75 4.64
C LEU A 228 7.31 18.38 5.47
N ASP A 229 7.02 18.53 6.76
CA ASP A 229 7.99 18.98 7.75
C ASP A 229 8.99 17.87 8.05
N ALA A 230 10.29 18.15 7.86
CA ALA A 230 11.36 17.19 8.10
C ALA A 230 11.42 16.74 9.57
N LYS A 231 11.00 17.58 10.53
CA LYS A 231 10.92 17.20 11.94
C LYS A 231 9.87 16.13 12.19
N ARG A 232 8.83 16.06 11.35
CA ARG A 232 7.73 15.10 11.45
C ARG A 232 7.73 14.07 10.31
N THR A 233 8.88 13.86 9.67
CA THR A 233 9.03 12.87 8.58
C THR A 233 10.16 11.90 8.89
N VAL A 234 9.91 10.61 8.80
CA VAL A 234 10.88 9.53 9.07
C VAL A 234 11.07 8.68 7.82
N PHE A 235 12.30 8.26 7.56
CA PHE A 235 12.63 7.34 6.46
C PHE A 235 13.30 6.08 7.03
N ILE A 236 12.61 4.94 6.95
CA ILE A 236 13.04 3.68 7.56
C ILE A 236 13.32 2.65 6.46
N GLN A 237 14.46 1.97 6.56
CA GLN A 237 14.71 0.84 5.68
C GLN A 237 14.01 -0.43 6.21
N GLN A 238 13.18 -1.03 5.36
CA GLN A 238 12.66 -2.39 5.55
C GLN A 238 13.81 -3.37 5.71
N ASN A 239 13.68 -4.36 6.58
CA ASN A 239 14.67 -5.42 6.68
C ASN A 239 14.77 -6.18 5.33
N PRO A 240 15.93 -6.20 4.66
CA PRO A 240 16.10 -6.90 3.38
C PRO A 240 15.77 -8.39 3.47
N ASP A 241 16.01 -9.01 4.64
CA ASP A 241 15.76 -10.44 4.85
C ASP A 241 14.27 -10.79 4.77
N VAL A 242 13.38 -9.88 5.21
CA VAL A 242 11.93 -10.13 5.11
C VAL A 242 11.41 -9.84 3.69
N ILE A 243 12.03 -8.91 2.96
CA ILE A 243 11.73 -8.72 1.53
C ILE A 243 12.03 -10.02 0.77
N ASP A 244 13.16 -10.66 1.05
CA ASP A 244 13.57 -11.94 0.45
C ASP A 244 12.68 -13.14 0.85
N GLN A 245 11.84 -12.95 1.87
CA GLN A 245 10.80 -13.90 2.31
C GLN A 245 9.42 -13.61 1.73
N GLY A 246 9.26 -12.51 0.96
CA GLY A 246 8.01 -12.18 0.28
C GLY A 246 7.30 -10.93 0.80
N VAL A 247 7.92 -10.16 1.70
CA VAL A 247 7.43 -8.83 2.14
C VAL A 247 7.79 -7.79 1.08
N PHE A 248 7.07 -7.78 -0.03
CA PHE A 248 7.36 -6.88 -1.16
C PHE A 248 6.91 -5.42 -0.93
N HIS A 249 6.11 -5.17 0.10
CA HIS A 249 5.62 -3.87 0.59
C HIS A 249 5.56 -3.89 2.12
N ASN A 250 5.67 -2.72 2.77
CA ASN A 250 5.63 -2.61 4.23
C ASN A 250 4.30 -3.06 4.82
N ASP A 251 3.19 -2.80 4.14
CA ASP A 251 1.84 -3.25 4.51
C ASP A 251 1.67 -4.79 4.52
N VAL A 252 2.71 -5.57 4.25
CA VAL A 252 2.74 -7.03 4.44
C VAL A 252 3.37 -7.42 5.79
N ILE A 253 4.03 -6.48 6.49
CA ILE A 253 4.75 -6.75 7.75
C ILE A 253 4.53 -5.72 8.87
N ALA A 254 3.92 -4.57 8.56
CA ALA A 254 3.58 -3.54 9.53
C ALA A 254 2.40 -2.68 9.05
N VAL A 255 1.57 -2.22 9.98
CA VAL A 255 0.47 -1.28 9.74
C VAL A 255 0.35 -0.31 10.91
N SER A 256 0.16 0.98 10.60
CA SER A 256 -0.05 2.03 11.60
C SER A 256 -1.50 2.49 11.65
N ASN A 257 -1.97 2.89 12.83
CA ASN A 257 -3.16 3.70 12.97
C ASN A 257 -3.05 4.59 14.21
N GLN A 258 -3.20 5.90 14.04
CA GLN A 258 -3.01 6.89 15.11
C GLN A 258 -1.70 6.65 15.88
N GLN A 259 -1.73 6.44 17.19
CA GLN A 259 -0.55 6.24 18.03
C GLN A 259 0.05 4.83 17.94
N VAL A 260 -0.64 3.90 17.26
CA VAL A 260 -0.29 2.48 17.21
C VAL A 260 0.49 2.16 15.96
N LEU A 261 1.62 1.46 16.12
CA LEU A 261 2.28 0.69 15.06
C LEU A 261 2.19 -0.80 15.42
N PHE A 262 1.47 -1.57 14.62
CA PHE A 262 1.42 -3.03 14.71
C PHE A 262 2.40 -3.62 13.70
N HIS A 263 3.43 -4.32 14.15
CA HIS A 263 4.54 -4.75 13.28
C HIS A 263 5.21 -6.03 13.74
N HIS A 264 5.88 -6.72 12.82
CA HIS A 264 6.74 -7.85 13.17
C HIS A 264 8.05 -7.40 13.84
N GLN A 265 8.66 -8.24 14.68
CA GLN A 265 9.98 -7.98 15.28
C GLN A 265 11.15 -7.87 14.27
N HIS A 266 10.88 -8.20 13.00
CA HIS A 266 11.85 -8.21 11.92
C HIS A 266 11.46 -7.24 10.79
N ALA A 267 10.48 -6.36 11.02
CA ALA A 267 10.00 -5.46 9.98
C ALA A 267 11.15 -4.56 9.47
N PHE A 268 11.91 -3.94 10.35
CA PHE A 268 12.89 -2.91 9.95
C PHE A 268 14.33 -3.36 10.18
N LEU A 269 15.26 -2.92 9.31
CA LEU A 269 16.68 -3.31 9.36
C LEU A 269 17.35 -2.92 10.69
N ASN A 270 17.04 -1.73 11.21
CA ASN A 270 17.55 -1.22 12.49
C ASN A 270 16.38 -0.88 13.42
N GLN A 271 15.53 -1.87 13.71
CA GLN A 271 14.21 -1.66 14.32
C GLN A 271 14.22 -0.81 15.60
N SER A 272 15.12 -1.07 16.56
CA SER A 272 15.18 -0.26 17.79
C SER A 272 15.37 1.23 17.47
N ALA A 273 16.36 1.56 16.64
CA ALA A 273 16.64 2.95 16.26
C ALA A 273 15.49 3.59 15.47
N ALA A 274 14.84 2.80 14.61
CA ALA A 274 13.67 3.24 13.85
C ALA A 274 12.48 3.57 14.77
N LEU A 275 12.19 2.70 15.74
CA LEU A 275 11.14 2.91 16.74
C LEU A 275 11.47 4.08 17.68
N ASP A 276 12.74 4.26 18.03
CA ASP A 276 13.20 5.38 18.86
C ASP A 276 13.06 6.73 18.12
N GLU A 277 13.36 6.79 16.82
CA GLU A 277 13.15 7.99 16.00
C GLU A 277 11.67 8.35 15.91
N ILE A 278 10.79 7.36 15.67
CA ILE A 278 9.34 7.55 15.67
C ILE A 278 8.89 8.07 17.04
N ARG A 279 9.31 7.41 18.14
CA ARG A 279 8.93 7.80 19.50
C ARG A 279 9.34 9.23 19.82
N HIS A 280 10.55 9.62 19.42
CA HIS A 280 11.05 10.98 19.63
C HIS A 280 10.18 12.01 18.90
N LYS A 281 9.86 11.78 17.63
CA LYS A 281 9.05 12.70 16.82
C LYS A 281 7.58 12.73 17.25
N MET A 282 7.04 11.62 17.73
CA MET A 282 5.72 11.55 18.36
C MET A 282 5.68 12.40 19.64
N ALA A 283 6.73 12.35 20.46
CA ALA A 283 6.85 13.20 21.64
C ALA A 283 6.94 14.70 21.30
N GLU A 284 7.57 15.08 20.17
CA GLU A 284 7.59 16.48 19.69
C GLU A 284 6.20 17.02 19.33
N ILE A 285 5.23 16.15 19.02
CA ILE A 285 3.83 16.51 18.80
C ILE A 285 2.93 16.16 20.00
N GLU A 286 3.53 15.93 21.17
CA GLU A 286 2.84 15.61 22.43
C GLU A 286 1.91 14.39 22.32
N GLN A 287 2.31 13.39 21.53
CA GLN A 287 1.58 12.13 21.37
C GLN A 287 2.42 10.95 21.89
N ASP A 288 1.74 9.99 22.51
CA ASP A 288 2.35 8.71 22.87
C ASP A 288 2.62 7.87 21.62
N PHE A 289 3.58 6.96 21.71
CA PHE A 289 3.84 5.95 20.68
C PHE A 289 3.67 4.55 21.26
N ILE A 290 2.75 3.78 20.68
CA ILE A 290 2.41 2.42 21.10
C ILE A 290 2.91 1.45 20.03
N SER A 291 3.98 0.73 20.34
CA SER A 291 4.54 -0.34 19.50
C SER A 291 3.93 -1.67 19.92
N ILE A 292 3.16 -2.30 19.02
CA ILE A 292 2.67 -3.67 19.21
C ILE A 292 3.55 -4.57 18.33
N GLU A 293 4.60 -5.11 18.95
CA GLU A 293 5.55 -5.99 18.27
C GLU A 293 5.10 -7.46 18.34
N VAL A 294 5.06 -8.11 17.17
CA VAL A 294 4.83 -9.55 17.05
C VAL A 294 6.18 -10.27 17.04
N PRO A 295 6.50 -11.10 18.05
CA PRO A 295 7.74 -11.84 18.07
C PRO A 295 7.67 -13.05 17.12
N GLU A 296 8.80 -13.34 16.47
CA GLU A 296 9.07 -14.48 15.57
C GLU A 296 8.77 -15.82 16.28
N SER A 297 8.95 -15.87 17.61
CA SER A 297 8.63 -17.03 18.43
C SER A 297 7.13 -17.31 18.54
N ARG A 298 6.27 -16.35 18.21
CA ARG A 298 4.81 -16.45 18.24
C ARG A 298 4.20 -16.56 16.85
N VAL A 299 4.69 -15.75 15.91
CA VAL A 299 4.27 -15.77 14.49
C VAL A 299 5.54 -15.59 13.66
N LYS A 300 5.82 -16.55 12.77
CA LYS A 300 6.98 -16.44 11.86
C LYS A 300 6.70 -15.45 10.74
N VAL A 301 7.75 -14.91 10.12
CA VAL A 301 7.60 -14.12 8.88
C VAL A 301 6.86 -14.89 7.78
N GLU A 302 7.08 -16.20 7.63
CA GLU A 302 6.36 -17.04 6.68
C GLU A 302 4.84 -17.08 6.95
N ASP A 303 4.45 -17.20 8.21
CA ASP A 303 3.04 -17.18 8.61
C ASP A 303 2.43 -15.79 8.34
N ALA A 304 3.15 -14.72 8.66
CA ALA A 304 2.73 -13.35 8.37
C ALA A 304 2.48 -13.12 6.87
N VAL A 305 3.41 -13.57 6.01
CA VAL A 305 3.30 -13.45 4.54
C VAL A 305 2.17 -14.31 3.97
N SER A 306 2.00 -15.55 4.47
CA SER A 306 0.99 -16.47 3.94
C SER A 306 -0.44 -16.13 4.39
N THR A 307 -0.59 -15.48 5.54
CA THR A 307 -1.88 -15.12 6.13
C THR A 307 -2.26 -13.66 5.94
N TYR A 308 -1.33 -12.82 5.47
CA TYR A 308 -1.54 -11.38 5.31
C TYR A 308 -1.94 -10.69 6.63
N LEU A 309 -1.43 -11.17 7.77
CA LEU A 309 -1.73 -10.63 9.12
C LEU A 309 -1.58 -9.10 9.18
N PHE A 310 -0.45 -8.59 8.69
CA PHE A 310 -0.16 -7.15 8.73
C PHE A 310 -0.76 -6.37 7.55
N ASN A 311 -1.32 -7.04 6.55
CA ASN A 311 -2.14 -6.40 5.52
C ASN A 311 -3.59 -6.21 5.99
N SER A 312 -3.74 -6.00 7.28
CA SER A 312 -4.99 -5.73 7.96
C SER A 312 -5.27 -4.22 7.96
N GLN A 313 -6.52 -3.86 8.22
CA GLN A 313 -6.88 -2.49 8.54
C GLN A 313 -7.03 -2.38 10.06
N ILE A 314 -6.37 -1.38 10.66
CA ILE A 314 -6.62 -0.99 12.05
C ILE A 314 -7.49 0.27 12.00
N LEU A 315 -8.64 0.23 12.69
CA LEU A 315 -9.70 1.22 12.51
C LEU A 315 -10.12 1.77 13.87
N THR A 316 -10.00 3.08 14.06
CA THR A 316 -10.50 3.74 15.29
C THR A 316 -12.02 3.77 15.31
N ARG A 317 -12.60 3.19 16.35
CA ARG A 317 -14.04 3.19 16.65
C ARG A 317 -14.45 4.51 17.32
N ALA A 318 -15.76 4.77 17.37
CA ALA A 318 -16.30 5.99 17.98
C ALA A 318 -16.05 6.10 19.50
N ASP A 319 -15.79 4.98 20.18
CA ASP A 319 -15.45 4.91 21.61
C ASP A 319 -13.95 5.14 21.88
N GLY A 320 -13.13 5.31 20.83
CA GLY A 320 -11.68 5.49 20.93
C GLY A 320 -10.87 4.19 20.92
N GLY A 321 -11.53 3.02 21.01
CA GLY A 321 -10.88 1.72 20.79
C GLY A 321 -10.58 1.47 19.30
N MET A 322 -9.86 0.41 18.99
CA MET A 322 -9.48 0.05 17.63
C MET A 322 -9.92 -1.38 17.30
N SER A 323 -10.49 -1.55 16.11
CA SER A 323 -10.75 -2.87 15.54
C SER A 323 -9.70 -3.22 14.49
N ILE A 324 -9.33 -4.51 14.43
CA ILE A 324 -8.48 -5.05 13.37
C ILE A 324 -9.32 -5.86 12.38
N VAL A 325 -9.15 -5.59 11.08
CA VAL A 325 -9.81 -6.31 9.99
C VAL A 325 -8.78 -7.16 9.29
N VAL A 326 -8.88 -8.48 9.45
CA VAL A 326 -7.94 -9.46 8.89
C VAL A 326 -8.61 -10.32 7.80
N PRO A 327 -7.85 -10.86 6.85
CA PRO A 327 -8.37 -11.84 5.89
C PRO A 327 -8.66 -13.20 6.57
N GLU A 328 -9.43 -14.05 5.90
CA GLU A 328 -9.86 -15.36 6.44
C GLU A 328 -8.66 -16.28 6.72
N GLU A 329 -7.59 -16.17 5.94
CA GLU A 329 -6.35 -16.93 6.11
C GLU A 329 -5.70 -16.71 7.49
N SER A 330 -5.81 -15.49 8.04
CA SER A 330 -5.35 -15.18 9.41
C SER A 330 -6.11 -15.96 10.48
N ARG A 331 -7.40 -16.25 10.25
CA ARG A 331 -8.21 -17.08 11.14
C ARG A 331 -7.89 -18.57 11.01
N GLN A 332 -7.53 -19.02 9.80
CA GLN A 332 -7.25 -20.43 9.52
C GLN A 332 -5.88 -20.88 10.04
N ASN A 333 -4.93 -19.96 10.20
CA ASN A 333 -3.62 -20.24 10.80
C ASN A 333 -3.69 -20.14 12.33
N SER A 334 -3.38 -21.24 13.02
CA SER A 334 -3.52 -21.31 14.49
C SER A 334 -2.56 -20.40 15.25
N ALA A 335 -1.33 -20.21 14.76
CA ALA A 335 -0.35 -19.33 15.41
C ALA A 335 -0.80 -17.86 15.34
N VAL A 336 -1.22 -17.44 14.14
CA VAL A 336 -1.72 -16.08 13.89
C VAL A 336 -3.02 -15.82 14.65
N TRP A 337 -4.00 -16.73 14.56
CA TRP A 337 -5.27 -16.54 15.25
C TRP A 337 -5.10 -16.54 16.77
N SER A 338 -4.25 -17.42 17.32
CA SER A 338 -3.91 -17.42 18.74
C SER A 338 -3.29 -16.09 19.17
N TYR A 339 -2.31 -15.58 18.41
CA TYR A 339 -1.71 -14.28 18.70
C TYR A 339 -2.74 -13.13 18.67
N LEU A 340 -3.63 -13.10 17.67
CA LEU A 340 -4.67 -12.07 17.58
C LEU A 340 -5.63 -12.10 18.78
N ASN A 341 -6.00 -13.29 19.27
CA ASN A 341 -6.85 -13.41 20.46
C ASN A 341 -6.11 -13.03 21.76
N ASP A 342 -4.80 -13.26 21.83
CA ASP A 342 -4.00 -12.75 22.95
C ASP A 342 -3.86 -11.23 22.88
N MET A 343 -3.69 -10.67 21.67
CA MET A 343 -3.47 -9.23 21.44
C MET A 343 -4.63 -8.38 21.97
N ILE A 344 -5.87 -8.80 21.74
CA ILE A 344 -7.06 -8.11 22.28
C ILE A 344 -7.14 -8.13 23.81
N GLN A 345 -6.30 -8.92 24.49
CA GLN A 345 -6.20 -8.97 25.95
C GLN A 345 -4.96 -8.22 26.50
N MET A 346 -4.12 -7.64 25.64
CA MET A 346 -2.87 -6.97 26.04
C MET A 346 -3.07 -5.56 26.63
N GLY A 347 -4.31 -5.05 26.68
CA GLY A 347 -4.60 -3.70 27.16
C GLY A 347 -4.06 -2.59 26.24
N THR A 348 -3.92 -2.90 24.95
CA THR A 348 -3.58 -1.93 23.89
C THR A 348 -4.86 -1.31 23.33
N PRO A 349 -4.79 -0.27 22.48
CA PRO A 349 -5.98 0.26 21.82
C PRO A 349 -6.71 -0.76 20.93
N ILE A 350 -6.05 -1.84 20.50
CA ILE A 350 -6.70 -2.90 19.71
C ILE A 350 -7.33 -3.93 20.65
N ASP A 351 -8.66 -4.07 20.59
CA ASP A 351 -9.47 -4.83 21.54
C ASP A 351 -10.71 -5.52 20.92
#